data_AF-F9YS67-F1
#
_entry.id   AF-F9YS67-F1
#
_cell.length_a   1.000
_cell.length_b   1.000
_cell.length_c   1.000
_cell.angle_alpha   90.00
_cell.angle_beta   90.00
_cell.angle_gamma   90.00
#
_symmetry.space_group_name_H-M   'P 1'
#
loop_
_entity.id
_entity.type
_entity.pdbx_description
1 polymer ?
#
loop_
_entity_poly.entity_id
_entity_poly.type
_entity_poly.pdbx_seq_one_letter_code
_entity_poly.pdbx_strand_id
1 'polypeptide(L)'
;MIVESKYGSSDLSVLSDGKTKQMSDTWINGNDRLEKIVDKEKALEIKEALDSGQVDRVLSKIDTNGNVTNYKLDDLGNIIGNWK
;
A
#
# COMPACT_ATOMS: atom_id res chain seq x y z
N MET A 1 -8.76 -3.48 -3.72
CA MET A 1 -7.77 -2.51 -3.21
C MET A 1 -6.90 -3.16 -2.15
N ILE A 2 -5.67 -2.67 -1.98
CA ILE A 2 -4.82 -2.93 -0.81
C ILE A 2 -4.73 -1.61 -0.04
N VAL A 3 -4.95 -1.66 1.27
CA VAL A 3 -5.00 -0.45 2.12
C VAL A 3 -3.97 -0.54 3.23
N GLU A 4 -3.21 0.54 3.42
CA GLU A 4 -2.42 0.80 4.63
C GLU A 4 -3.06 1.98 5.38
N SER A 5 -3.30 1.79 6.67
CA SER A 5 -3.92 2.81 7.51
C SER A 5 -2.89 3.46 8.43
N LYS A 6 -2.90 4.80 8.52
CA LYS A 6 -2.02 5.57 9.40
C LYS A 6 -2.83 6.53 10.27
N TYR A 7 -2.53 6.54 11.56
CA TYR A 7 -3.22 7.37 12.54
C TYR A 7 -2.37 8.56 13.01
N GLY A 8 -3.03 9.71 13.19
CA GLY A 8 -2.43 10.94 13.67
C GLY A 8 -1.29 11.42 12.77
N SER A 9 -0.12 11.66 13.38
CA SER A 9 1.09 12.08 12.68
C SER A 9 1.84 10.96 11.96
N SER A 10 1.37 9.70 12.02
CA SER A 10 2.05 8.58 11.36
C SER A 10 1.96 8.67 9.84
N ASP A 11 3.04 8.35 9.13
CA ASP A 11 3.12 8.36 7.66
C ASP A 11 3.61 7.00 7.12
N LEU A 12 3.49 6.80 5.80
CA LEU A 12 4.20 5.71 5.13
C LEU A 12 5.71 5.90 5.32
N SER A 13 6.37 4.86 5.82
CA SER A 13 7.81 4.90 6.05
C SER A 13 8.61 4.51 4.82
N VAL A 14 9.87 4.94 4.80
CA VAL A 14 10.92 4.33 3.97
C VAL A 14 11.63 3.28 4.82
N LEU A 15 11.91 2.12 4.25
CA LEU A 15 12.62 1.04 4.93
C LEU A 15 14.08 1.43 5.23
N SER A 16 14.77 0.61 6.01
CA SER A 16 16.16 0.84 6.42
C SER A 16 17.16 0.92 5.26
N ASP A 17 16.79 0.44 4.08
CA ASP A 17 17.58 0.59 2.86
C ASP A 17 17.57 2.02 2.29
N GLY A 18 16.73 2.91 2.84
CA GLY A 18 16.59 4.30 2.43
C GLY A 18 15.95 4.49 1.05
N LYS A 19 15.44 3.42 0.43
CA LYS A 19 14.94 3.43 -0.95
C LYS A 19 13.52 2.89 -1.06
N THR A 20 13.20 1.84 -0.32
CA THR A 20 11.94 1.13 -0.45
C THR A 20 10.87 1.82 0.40
N LYS A 21 9.89 2.46 -0.24
CA LYS A 21 8.72 3.03 0.45
C LYS A 21 7.71 1.95 0.77
N GLN A 22 7.04 2.04 1.92
CA GLN A 22 5.84 1.23 2.18
C GLN A 22 4.82 1.42 1.04
N MET A 23 4.09 0.35 0.70
CA MET A 23 3.12 0.30 -0.41
C MET A 23 3.69 0.44 -1.84
N SER A 24 5.02 0.56 -2.01
CA SER A 24 5.65 0.39 -3.31
C SER A 24 5.64 -1.07 -3.77
N ASP A 25 5.88 -1.34 -5.05
CA ASP A 25 5.98 -2.70 -5.58
C ASP A 25 7.10 -3.49 -4.93
N THR A 26 8.26 -2.86 -4.74
CA THR A 26 9.38 -3.47 -4.04
C THR A 26 8.98 -3.88 -2.62
N TRP A 27 8.14 -3.09 -1.94
CA TRP A 27 7.68 -3.41 -0.60
C TRP A 27 6.60 -4.49 -0.58
N ILE A 28 5.61 -4.43 -1.48
CA ILE A 28 4.50 -5.39 -1.59
C ILE A 28 5.04 -6.77 -1.98
N ASN A 29 5.94 -6.83 -2.96
CA ASN A 29 6.51 -8.07 -3.49
C ASN A 29 7.74 -8.55 -2.72
N GLY A 30 8.36 -7.70 -1.91
CA GLY A 30 9.57 -8.03 -1.18
C GLY A 30 9.35 -9.06 -0.07
N ASN A 31 10.35 -9.92 0.15
CA ASN A 31 10.39 -10.92 1.23
C ASN A 31 9.15 -11.83 1.31
N ASP A 32 8.53 -12.15 0.17
CA ASP A 32 7.29 -12.95 0.09
C ASP A 32 6.15 -12.40 0.95
N ARG A 33 6.10 -11.07 1.14
CA ARG A 33 5.18 -10.42 2.07
C ARG A 33 3.72 -10.82 1.81
N LEU A 34 3.25 -10.76 0.57
CA LEU A 34 1.88 -11.16 0.23
C LEU A 34 1.63 -12.64 0.53
N GLU A 35 2.54 -13.52 0.11
CA GLU A 35 2.40 -14.98 0.29
C GLU A 35 2.36 -15.36 1.77
N LYS A 36 3.07 -14.63 2.64
CA LYS A 36 3.07 -14.83 4.09
C LYS A 36 1.79 -14.38 4.79
N ILE A 37 1.02 -13.48 4.19
CA ILE A 37 -0.21 -12.92 4.77
C ILE A 37 -1.43 -13.72 4.32
N VAL A 38 -1.44 -14.11 3.04
CA VAL A 38 -2.51 -14.91 2.45
C VAL A 38 -1.98 -16.32 2.20
N ASP A 39 -1.88 -16.72 0.95
CA ASP A 39 -1.18 -17.92 0.48
C ASP A 39 -0.58 -17.61 -0.90
N LYS A 40 0.14 -18.57 -1.47
CA LYS A 40 0.84 -18.38 -2.75
C LYS A 40 -0.10 -18.08 -3.91
N GLU A 41 -1.23 -18.78 -3.98
CA GLU A 41 -2.20 -18.66 -5.09
C GLU A 41 -2.88 -17.28 -5.03
N LYS A 42 -3.39 -16.90 -3.86
CA LYS A 42 -4.02 -15.61 -3.65
C LYS A 42 -3.03 -14.45 -3.83
N ALA A 43 -1.78 -14.62 -3.40
CA ALA A 43 -0.75 -13.61 -3.62
C ALA A 43 -0.46 -13.39 -5.11
N LEU A 44 -0.46 -14.45 -5.92
CA LEU A 44 -0.29 -14.33 -7.37
C LEU A 44 -1.47 -13.57 -8.00
N GLU A 45 -2.71 -13.94 -7.67
CA GLU A 45 -3.90 -13.24 -8.16
C GLU A 45 -3.86 -11.74 -7.82
N ILE A 46 -3.43 -11.39 -6.60
CA ILE A 46 -3.30 -9.99 -6.17
C ILE A 46 -2.21 -9.26 -6.97
N LYS A 47 -1.06 -9.90 -7.23
CA LYS A 47 0.03 -9.32 -8.04
C LYS A 47 -0.44 -9.04 -9.47
N GLU A 48 -1.10 -10.01 -10.11
CA GLU A 48 -1.65 -9.84 -11.46
C GLU A 48 -2.73 -8.75 -11.52
N ALA A 49 -3.55 -8.65 -10.48
CA ALA A 49 -4.58 -7.61 -10.37
C ALA A 49 -3.98 -6.21 -10.14
N LEU A 50 -2.85 -6.09 -9.45
CA LEU A 50 -2.09 -4.84 -9.33
C LEU A 50 -1.49 -4.43 -10.69
N ASP A 51 -0.83 -5.35 -11.38
CA ASP A 51 -0.16 -5.10 -12.66
C ASP A 51 -1.15 -4.72 -13.78
N SER A 52 -2.35 -5.30 -13.74
CA SER A 52 -3.44 -4.98 -14.67
C SER A 52 -4.28 -3.77 -14.27
N GLY A 53 -3.98 -3.13 -13.13
CA GLY A 53 -4.71 -1.96 -12.62
C GLY A 53 -6.12 -2.26 -12.11
N GLN A 54 -6.46 -3.54 -11.88
CA GLN A 54 -7.73 -3.97 -11.29
C GLN A 54 -7.78 -3.72 -9.77
N VAL A 55 -6.62 -3.61 -9.12
CA VAL A 55 -6.49 -3.35 -7.69
C VAL A 55 -5.73 -2.04 -7.45
N ASP A 56 -6.38 -1.11 -6.77
CA ASP A 56 -5.75 0.12 -6.30
C ASP A 56 -4.98 -0.05 -5.00
N ARG A 57 -3.93 0.76 -4.83
CA ARG A 57 -3.21 0.95 -3.58
C ARG A 57 -3.72 2.20 -2.89
N VAL A 58 -4.07 2.09 -1.62
CA VAL A 58 -4.73 3.16 -0.88
C VAL A 58 -4.02 3.40 0.45
N LEU A 59 -3.72 4.66 0.73
CA LEU A 59 -3.37 5.12 2.07
C LEU A 59 -4.62 5.69 2.73
N SER A 60 -5.05 5.09 3.84
CA SER A 60 -6.10 5.66 4.70
C SER A 60 -5.46 6.45 5.83
N LYS A 61 -5.64 7.77 5.82
CA LYS A 61 -5.15 8.68 6.86
C LYS A 61 -6.28 8.99 7.82
N ILE A 62 -6.09 8.63 9.08
CA ILE A 62 -7.03 8.92 10.17
C ILE A 62 -6.42 10.01 11.04
N ASP A 63 -7.05 11.17 11.12
CA ASP A 63 -6.59 12.24 12.00
C ASP A 63 -6.91 11.96 13.48
N THR A 64 -6.42 12.80 14.39
CA THR A 64 -6.64 12.63 15.84
C THR A 64 -8.10 12.82 16.27
N ASN A 65 -8.96 13.34 15.39
CA ASN A 65 -10.39 13.49 15.61
C ASN A 65 -11.19 12.31 15.03
N GLY A 66 -10.52 11.36 14.38
CA GLY A 66 -11.14 10.20 13.73
C GLY A 66 -11.61 10.46 12.30
N ASN A 67 -11.31 11.61 11.69
CA ASN A 67 -11.65 11.86 10.29
C ASN A 67 -10.76 11.04 9.38
N VAL A 68 -11.38 10.40 8.38
CA VAL A 68 -10.69 9.53 7.42
C VAL A 68 -10.57 10.20 6.06
N THR A 69 -9.34 10.29 5.54
CA THR A 69 -9.07 10.67 4.15
C THR A 69 -8.32 9.54 3.45
N ASN A 70 -8.82 9.11 2.29
CA ASN A 70 -8.21 8.05 1.50
C ASN A 70 -7.47 8.64 0.30
N TYR A 71 -6.22 8.19 0.10
CA TYR A 71 -5.35 8.63 -0.98
C TYR A 71 -4.97 7.45 -1.87
N LYS A 72 -4.99 7.65 -3.18
CA LYS A 72 -4.48 6.67 -4.14
C LYS A 72 -2.96 6.78 -4.22
N LEU A 73 -2.29 5.64 -4.27
CA LEU A 73 -0.84 5.55 -4.40
C LEU A 73 -0.42 5.03 -5.78
N ASP A 74 0.73 5.49 -6.28
CA ASP A 74 1.40 4.90 -7.44
C ASP A 74 2.19 3.62 -7.07
N ASP A 75 2.84 3.04 -8.07
CA ASP A 75 3.67 1.86 -7.96
C ASP A 75 4.92 2.03 -7.07
N LEU A 76 5.36 3.28 -6.88
CA LEU A 76 6.45 3.69 -6.02
C LEU A 76 6.00 4.06 -4.59
N GLY A 77 4.71 4.01 -4.30
CA GLY A 77 4.14 4.36 -2.99
C GLY A 77 3.99 5.86 -2.74
N ASN A 78 3.96 6.69 -3.79
CA ASN A 78 3.67 8.13 -3.69
C ASN A 78 2.17 8.39 -3.83
N ILE A 79 1.67 9.41 -3.13
CA ILE A 79 0.29 9.87 -3.28
C ILE A 79 0.12 10.55 -4.64
N ILE A 80 -0.84 10.05 -5.43
CA ILE A 80 -1.20 10.63 -6.74
C ILE A 80 -2.55 11.36 -6.73
N GLY A 81 -3.29 11.31 -5.63
CA GLY A 81 -4.53 12.04 -5.44
C GLY A 81 -5.46 11.41 -4.41
N ASN A 82 -6.64 12.01 -4.23
CA ASN A 82 -7.69 11.43 -3.40
C ASN A 82 -8.24 10.16 -4.07
N TRP A 83 -8.48 9.13 -3.27
CA TRP A 83 -9.15 7.91 -3.71
C TRP A 83 -10.67 8.05 -3.47
N LYS A 84 -11.47 7.86 -4.53
CA LYS A 84 -12.92 8.05 -4.54
C LYS A 84 -13.63 6.79 -5.01
#